data_AF-A0A258K3C3-F1
#
_entry.id   AF-A0A258K3C3-F1
#
_cell.length_a   1.000
_cell.length_b   1.000
_cell.length_c   1.000
_cell.angle_alpha   90.00
_cell.angle_beta   90.00
_cell.angle_gamma   90.00
#
_symmetry.space_group_name_H-M   'P 1'
#
loop_
_entity.id
_entity.type
_entity.pdbx_description
1 polymer ?
#
loop_
_entity_poly.entity_id
_entity_poly.type
_entity_poly.pdbx_seq_one_letter_code
_entity_poly.pdbx_strand_id
1 'polypeptide(L)'
;GIAALVRFSALALDPPLWALIPLQLLHGATFGATYLGLVELVARTTPEHRAGTAQSIAGWTVSLAMSIASFAAGQLWVRMGHDAFFASAALGLCGALLALTARALQPQRSEEGGKTVEPS
;
A
#
# COMPACT_ATOMS: atom_id res chain seq x y z
N GLY A 1 -1.23 4.74 -2.35
CA GLY A 1 -2.57 5.03 -2.89
C GLY A 1 -2.54 6.08 -3.98
N ILE A 2 -2.64 7.37 -3.63
CA ILE A 2 -2.68 8.50 -4.59
C ILE A 2 -1.49 8.53 -5.54
N ALA A 3 -0.27 8.32 -5.03
CA ALA A 3 0.92 8.26 -5.89
C ALA A 3 0.87 7.10 -6.93
N ALA A 4 0.21 5.98 -6.59
CA ALA A 4 0.00 4.90 -7.55
C ALA A 4 -1.05 5.30 -8.60
N LEU A 5 -2.12 6.00 -8.21
CA LEU A 5 -3.10 6.56 -9.15
C LEU A 5 -2.41 7.49 -10.17
N VAL A 6 -1.60 8.44 -9.70
CA VAL A 6 -0.85 9.35 -10.59
C VAL A 6 0.09 8.57 -11.50
N ARG A 7 0.91 7.67 -10.93
CA ARG A 7 1.93 6.94 -11.68
C ARG A 7 1.33 6.04 -12.76
N PHE A 8 0.33 5.25 -12.41
CA PHE A 8 -0.29 4.33 -13.36
C PHE A 8 -1.14 5.06 -14.41
N SER A 9 -1.80 6.17 -14.05
CA SER A 9 -2.45 7.01 -15.06
C SER A 9 -1.44 7.59 -16.04
N ALA A 10 -0.28 8.05 -15.57
CA ALA A 10 0.79 8.54 -16.44
C ALA A 10 1.36 7.44 -17.34
N LEU A 11 1.54 6.22 -16.83
CA LEU A 11 2.00 5.07 -17.63
C LEU A 11 0.98 4.65 -18.70
N ALA A 12 -0.32 4.77 -18.42
CA ALA A 12 -1.36 4.50 -19.41
C ALA A 12 -1.28 5.44 -20.62
N LEU A 13 -0.76 6.66 -20.43
CA LEU A 13 -0.59 7.65 -21.49
C LEU A 13 0.68 7.44 -22.35
N ASP A 14 1.36 6.30 -22.19
CA ASP A 14 2.58 5.92 -22.94
C ASP A 14 3.66 7.03 -22.97
N PRO A 15 4.19 7.41 -21.79
CA PRO A 15 5.07 8.55 -21.69
C PRO A 15 6.47 8.21 -22.26
N PRO A 16 7.24 9.22 -22.71
CA PRO A 16 8.59 9.01 -23.21
C PRO A 16 9.53 8.47 -22.11
N LEU A 17 10.62 7.81 -22.53
CA LEU A 17 11.58 7.13 -21.64
C LEU A 17 12.06 7.98 -20.46
N TRP A 18 12.35 9.27 -20.68
CA TRP A 18 12.84 10.16 -19.63
C TRP A 18 11.83 10.33 -18.48
N ALA A 19 10.53 10.27 -18.78
CA ALA A 19 9.46 10.39 -17.78
C ALA A 19 9.34 9.13 -16.92
N LEU A 20 9.87 7.99 -17.37
CA LEU A 20 9.92 6.78 -16.54
C LEU A 20 10.82 6.96 -15.32
N ILE A 21 11.89 7.76 -15.40
CA ILE A 21 12.82 7.97 -14.28
C ILE A 21 12.08 8.49 -13.03
N PRO A 22 11.40 9.65 -13.05
CA PRO A 22 10.66 10.13 -11.89
C PRO A 22 9.50 9.20 -11.49
N LEU A 23 8.84 8.54 -12.45
CA LEU A 23 7.77 7.58 -12.15
C LEU A 23 8.28 6.37 -11.37
N GLN A 24 9.46 5.86 -11.71
CA GLN A 24 10.08 4.72 -11.03
C GLN A 24 10.70 5.12 -9.69
N LEU A 25 11.22 6.34 -9.55
CA LEU A 25 11.62 6.87 -8.24
C LEU A 25 10.41 7.01 -7.30
N LEU A 26 9.29 7.52 -7.79
CA LEU A 26 8.04 7.58 -7.04
C LEU A 26 7.54 6.18 -6.63
N HIS A 27 7.73 5.18 -7.50
CA HIS A 27 7.46 3.79 -7.16
C HIS A 27 8.33 3.29 -6.02
N GLY A 28 9.66 3.47 -6.10
CA GLY A 28 10.59 3.06 -5.05
C GLY A 28 10.27 3.72 -3.70
N ALA A 29 10.00 5.02 -3.71
CA ALA A 29 9.62 5.77 -2.50
C ALA A 29 8.31 5.27 -1.88
N THR A 30 7.29 5.02 -2.69
CA THR A 30 5.99 4.52 -2.21
C THR A 30 6.05 3.08 -1.74
N PHE A 31 6.84 2.23 -2.40
CA PHE A 31 7.13 0.89 -1.93
C PHE A 31 7.82 0.93 -0.56
N GLY A 32 8.90 1.71 -0.42
CA GLY A 32 9.63 1.86 0.83
C GLY A 32 8.75 2.36 1.98
N ALA A 33 7.95 3.40 1.75
CA ALA A 33 7.03 3.93 2.74
C ALA A 33 5.97 2.90 3.17
N THR A 34 5.41 2.14 2.23
CA THR A 34 4.40 1.12 2.51
C THR A 34 5.00 -0.07 3.26
N TYR A 35 6.20 -0.51 2.87
CA TYR A 35 6.91 -1.62 3.50
C TYR A 35 7.28 -1.29 4.95
N LEU A 36 7.92 -0.13 5.17
CA LEU A 36 8.28 0.31 6.53
C LEU A 36 7.03 0.54 7.39
N GLY A 37 5.97 1.12 6.81
CA GLY A 37 4.68 1.30 7.52
C GLY A 37 4.04 -0.03 7.94
N LEU A 38 4.11 -1.07 7.10
CA LEU A 38 3.62 -2.40 7.44
C LEU A 38 4.45 -3.03 8.57
N VAL A 39 5.78 -3.01 8.46
CA VAL A 39 6.69 -3.57 9.48
C VAL A 39 6.44 -2.90 10.83
N GLU A 40 6.37 -1.56 10.85
CA GLU A 40 6.10 -0.78 12.05
C GLU A 40 4.72 -1.09 12.63
N LEU A 41 3.69 -1.20 11.80
CA LEU A 41 2.34 -1.53 12.24
C LEU A 41 2.29 -2.92 12.88
N VAL A 42 2.91 -3.93 12.26
CA VAL A 42 2.99 -5.29 12.82
C VAL A 42 3.74 -5.27 14.15
N ALA A 43 4.87 -4.57 14.23
CA ALA A 43 5.65 -4.44 15.46
C ALA A 43 4.86 -3.81 16.61
N ARG A 44 4.08 -2.76 16.34
CA ARG A 44 3.26 -2.06 17.36
C ARG A 44 2.02 -2.84 17.82
N THR A 45 1.49 -3.72 16.98
CA THR A 45 0.21 -4.40 17.22
C THR A 45 0.35 -5.85 17.66
N THR A 46 1.57 -6.38 17.70
CA THR A 46 1.84 -7.79 17.99
C THR A 46 2.65 -7.94 19.29
N PRO A 47 2.22 -8.81 20.23
CA PRO A 47 3.05 -9.18 21.38
C PRO A 47 4.38 -9.79 20.95
N GLU A 48 5.46 -9.49 21.67
CA GLU A 48 6.83 -9.86 21.30
C GLU A 48 7.01 -11.36 20.99
N HIS A 49 6.42 -12.24 21.79
CA HIS A 49 6.47 -13.70 21.59
C HIS A 49 5.80 -14.21 20.29
N ARG A 50 5.05 -13.36 19.57
CA ARG A 50 4.39 -13.70 18.29
C ARG A 50 4.90 -12.87 17.11
N ALA A 51 5.89 -11.99 17.31
CA ALA A 51 6.35 -11.06 16.28
C ALA A 51 6.77 -11.77 14.99
N GLY A 52 7.53 -12.87 15.09
CA GLY A 52 7.96 -13.66 13.92
C GLY A 52 6.80 -14.26 13.12
N THR A 53 5.79 -14.79 13.80
CA THR A 53 4.59 -15.33 13.14
C THR A 53 3.76 -14.24 12.47
N ALA A 54 3.54 -13.11 13.16
CA ALA A 54 2.78 -11.99 12.59
C ALA A 54 3.49 -11.39 11.36
N GLN A 55 4.81 -11.24 11.41
CA GLN A 55 5.60 -10.76 10.26
C GLN A 55 5.53 -11.75 9.08
N SER A 56 5.53 -13.06 9.37
CA SER A 56 5.36 -14.09 8.35
C SER A 56 3.99 -14.00 7.68
N ILE A 57 2.90 -13.88 8.46
CA ILE A 57 1.54 -13.73 7.94
C ILE A 57 1.41 -12.45 7.09
N ALA A 58 1.99 -11.34 7.55
CA ALA A 58 2.02 -10.10 6.79
C ALA A 58 2.75 -10.28 5.45
N GLY A 59 3.92 -10.92 5.45
CA GLY A 59 4.67 -11.24 4.23
C GLY A 59 3.91 -12.14 3.25
N TRP A 60 3.25 -13.19 3.76
CA TRP A 60 2.40 -14.07 2.96
C TRP A 60 1.23 -13.31 2.33
N THR A 61 0.59 -12.43 3.10
CA THR A 61 -0.54 -11.63 2.64
C THR A 61 -0.12 -10.69 1.51
N VAL A 62 1.00 -9.98 1.67
CA VAL A 62 1.58 -9.13 0.61
C VAL A 62 1.92 -9.96 -0.63
N SER A 63 2.54 -11.12 -0.45
CA SER A 63 2.95 -11.99 -1.56
C SER A 63 1.74 -12.50 -2.35
N LEU A 64 0.70 -12.98 -1.67
CA LEU A 64 -0.52 -13.47 -2.30
C LEU A 64 -1.25 -12.35 -3.06
N ALA A 65 -1.37 -11.17 -2.45
CA ALA A 65 -1.95 -10.01 -3.11
C ALA A 65 -1.17 -9.61 -4.37
N MET A 66 0.16 -9.60 -4.29
CA MET A 66 1.04 -9.30 -5.43
C MET A 66 0.91 -10.34 -6.54
N SER A 67 0.83 -11.64 -6.20
CA SER A 67 0.66 -12.72 -7.18
C SER A 67 -0.68 -12.61 -7.92
N ILE A 68 -1.77 -12.37 -7.21
CA ILE A 68 -3.10 -12.18 -7.82
C ILE A 68 -3.10 -10.94 -8.73
N ALA A 69 -2.57 -9.82 -8.24
CA ALA A 69 -2.50 -8.59 -9.02
C ALA A 69 -1.63 -8.76 -10.28
N SER A 70 -0.49 -9.45 -10.18
CA SER A 70 0.40 -9.71 -11.31
C SER A 70 -0.26 -10.61 -12.35
N PHE A 71 -0.94 -11.67 -11.93
CA PHE A 71 -1.69 -12.53 -12.83
C PHE A 71 -2.81 -11.76 -13.56
N ALA A 72 -3.61 -10.98 -12.82
CA ALA A 72 -4.67 -10.16 -13.39
C ALA A 72 -4.12 -9.10 -14.36
N ALA A 73 -2.99 -8.46 -14.03
CA ALA A 73 -2.34 -7.48 -14.88
C ALA A 73 -1.88 -8.09 -16.21
N GLY A 74 -1.30 -9.31 -16.20
CA GLY A 74 -0.93 -10.02 -17.42
C GLY A 74 -2.12 -10.28 -18.34
N GLN A 75 -3.24 -10.77 -17.77
CA GLN A 75 -4.46 -11.00 -18.54
C GLN A 75 -5.06 -9.70 -19.10
N LEU A 76 -4.98 -8.61 -18.35
CA LEU A 76 -5.48 -7.30 -18.78
C LEU A 76 -4.60 -6.70 -19.88
N TRP A 77 -3.28 -6.86 -19.77
CA TRP A 77 -2.31 -6.39 -20.75
C TRP A 77 -2.54 -7.00 -22.13
N VAL A 78 -2.80 -8.31 -22.21
CA VAL A 78 -3.09 -8.99 -23.48
C VAL A 78 -4.35 -8.41 -24.17
N ARG A 79 -5.31 -7.91 -23.40
CA ARG A 79 -6.59 -7.39 -23.92
C ARG A 79 -6.57 -5.90 -24.22
N MET A 80 -5.82 -5.12 -23.46
CA MET A 80 -5.91 -3.65 -23.42
C MET A 80 -4.58 -2.94 -23.66
N GLY A 81 -3.45 -3.66 -23.68
CA GLY A 81 -2.11 -3.05 -23.75
C GLY A 81 -1.89 -2.06 -22.61
N HIS A 82 -1.38 -0.87 -22.94
CA HIS A 82 -1.11 0.20 -21.99
C HIS A 82 -2.33 0.69 -21.18
N ASP A 83 -3.56 0.60 -21.70
CA ASP A 83 -4.77 0.99 -20.98
C ASP A 83 -5.01 0.12 -19.73
N ALA A 84 -4.39 -1.07 -19.65
CA ALA A 84 -4.39 -1.92 -18.46
C ALA A 84 -3.86 -1.18 -17.21
N PHE A 85 -3.02 -0.16 -17.39
CA PHE A 85 -2.54 0.64 -16.27
C PHE A 85 -3.65 1.45 -15.59
N PHE A 86 -4.76 1.79 -16.27
CA PHE A 86 -5.90 2.43 -15.61
C PHE A 86 -6.52 1.55 -14.51
N ALA A 87 -6.56 0.22 -14.70
CA ALA A 87 -7.01 -0.69 -13.65
C ALA A 87 -6.06 -0.69 -12.44
N SER A 88 -4.75 -0.57 -12.68
CA SER A 88 -3.76 -0.43 -11.60
C SER A 88 -3.90 0.91 -10.87
N ALA A 89 -4.25 1.98 -11.60
CA ALA A 89 -4.58 3.28 -11.04
C ALA A 89 -5.84 3.20 -10.14
N ALA A 90 -6.89 2.53 -10.61
CA ALA A 90 -8.11 2.29 -9.83
C ALA A 90 -7.82 1.46 -8.57
N LEU A 91 -7.02 0.40 -8.66
CA LEU A 91 -6.58 -0.38 -7.50
C LEU A 91 -5.82 0.49 -6.48
N GLY A 92 -4.94 1.37 -6.98
CA GLY A 92 -4.22 2.35 -6.15
C GLY A 92 -5.15 3.33 -5.43
N LEU A 93 -6.21 3.79 -6.10
CA LEU A 93 -7.24 4.64 -5.51
C LEU A 93 -8.04 3.89 -4.44
N CYS A 94 -8.48 2.65 -4.71
CA CYS A 94 -9.14 1.81 -3.71
C CYS A 94 -8.28 1.63 -2.45
N GLY A 95 -6.99 1.35 -2.61
CA GLY A 95 -6.06 1.27 -1.48
C GLY A 95 -5.91 2.60 -0.72
N ALA A 96 -5.95 3.74 -1.41
CA ALA A 96 -5.96 5.06 -0.76
C ALA A 96 -7.22 5.26 0.09
N LEU A 97 -8.39 4.97 -0.48
CA LEU A 97 -9.67 5.11 0.20
C LEU A 97 -9.73 4.18 1.43
N LEU A 98 -9.33 2.92 1.28
CA LEU A 98 -9.26 1.96 2.39
C LEU A 98 -8.34 2.44 3.51
N ALA A 99 -7.16 2.98 3.19
CA ALA A 99 -6.26 3.51 4.21
C ALA A 99 -6.85 4.74 4.92
N LEU A 100 -7.52 5.63 4.18
CA LEU A 100 -8.15 6.83 4.75
C LEU A 100 -9.36 6.48 5.62
N THR A 101 -10.19 5.52 5.21
CA THR A 101 -11.33 5.06 6.01
C THR A 101 -10.85 4.30 7.24
N ALA A 102 -9.85 3.41 7.12
CA ALA A 102 -9.26 2.73 8.26
C ALA A 102 -8.71 3.73 9.29
N ARG A 103 -7.99 4.77 8.84
CA ARG A 103 -7.54 5.86 9.71
C ARG A 103 -8.69 6.61 10.37
N ALA A 104 -9.78 6.88 9.65
CA ALA A 104 -10.94 7.58 10.18
C ALA A 104 -11.73 6.73 11.21
N LEU A 105 -11.68 5.41 11.09
CA LEU A 105 -12.34 4.46 11.98
C LEU A 105 -11.49 4.08 13.20
N GLN A 106 -10.22 4.47 13.28
CA GLN A 106 -9.36 4.16 14.44
C GLN A 106 -9.86 4.91 15.69
N PRO A 107 -10.32 4.20 16.75
CA PRO A 107 -10.93 4.80 17.94
C PRO A 107 -9.91 5.31 18.99
N GLN A 108 -8.67 5.55 18.56
CA GLN A 108 -7.59 6.00 19.44
C GLN A 108 -6.99 7.26 18.84
N ARG A 109 -7.73 8.36 18.92
CA ARG A 109 -7.16 9.67 18.67
C ARG A 109 -6.30 10.01 19.89
N SER A 110 -5.10 10.57 19.72
CA SER A 110 -4.21 10.98 20.83
C SER A 110 -4.88 11.93 21.84
N GLU A 111 -6.04 12.49 21.50
CA GLU A 111 -6.88 13.33 22.35
C GLU A 111 -7.85 12.56 23.27
N GLU A 112 -8.09 11.25 23.02
CA GLU A 112 -8.98 10.38 23.81
C GLU A 112 -8.25 9.59 24.90
N GLY A 113 -6.92 9.69 24.97
CA GLY A 113 -6.12 9.12 26.04
C GLY A 113 -6.43 9.80 27.37
N GLY A 114 -7.44 9.31 28.09
CA GLY A 114 -7.76 9.73 29.44
C GLY A 114 -6.51 9.73 30.32
N LYS A 115 -6.37 10.76 31.17
CA LYS A 115 -5.24 10.92 32.09
C LYS A 115 -5.04 9.62 32.88
N THR A 116 -3.96 8.89 32.60
CA THR A 116 -3.55 7.78 33.44
C THR A 116 -3.09 8.36 34.77
N VAL A 117 -3.93 8.27 35.79
CA VAL A 117 -3.53 8.54 37.17
C VAL A 117 -2.76 7.31 37.62
N GLU A 118 -1.46 7.46 37.84
CA GLU A 118 -0.65 6.38 38.40
C GLU A 118 -1.12 6.09 39.85
N PRO A 119 -1.22 4.81 40.27
CA PRO A 119 -1.58 4.49 41.64
C PRO A 119 -0.45 4.95 42.57
N SER A 120 -0.82 5.75 43.57
CA SER A 120 0.03 6.13 44.72
C SER A 120 0.36 4.93 45.61
#